data_AF-A0A939DIR6-F1
#
_entry.id   AF-A0A939DIR6-F1
#
_cell.length_a   1.000
_cell.length_b   1.000
_cell.length_c   1.000
_cell.angle_alpha   90.00
_cell.angle_beta   90.00
_cell.angle_gamma   90.00
#
_symmetry.space_group_name_H-M   'P 1'
#
loop_
_entity.id
_entity.type
_entity.pdbx_description
1 polymer ?
#
loop_
_entity_poly.entity_id
_entity_poly.type
_entity_poly.pdbx_seq_one_letter_code
_entity_poly.pdbx_strand_id
1 'polypeptide(L)'
;MKRRTVLGGIGGLVACSALGTSSSTLQGLEQNKESRMKAPQFYPDKVCAFPGDEVAVHASYNGDSCRLVITRVAAKEEHVATLEGLAIDAHATAPDAGRDGCQWPRAFSFTVGSDWLPGYYDLKLEGRDGEYTRHFICVKRALDASAASAVLVLSTSTYQAYNYWGGANAYAHVEKLLSGELSPEDARDQALGVLSLNRPYAQGMFAPPPGMPRLISIAPRDFGEPGVLGDMDWFAKHQPTPYDGSAGYLGKWEHKFAAWCERNGYDIDYLTDHDFETGEDVLSRYGTVILAGHSEYWSGRQRDSLDAYVEAGGHLAVFSGNTGYWKVRWESDATRLVCHKWKGEENDPLFSDPSGKRDATHLWSHPAFGRSEAEVTGLSFLYGGYHRLGMCVARGAAAYTVYHDKHWALDGTDLFYGDQIGGDVPLIGYENDGCPIRFGKDGLPKPDGGIGIPDNLEIIAMAPATPFEPPENPFPFMIPPEKPDILARVAYGEANSDTRARLARGHVVMASFEKGRGEVFNGGTTEWAHGLAAGNPYIEKITHNVLARFGVVRQPV
;
A
#
# COMPACT_ATOMS: atom_id res chain seq x y z
N MET A 1 52.35 18.35 8.07
CA MET A 1 52.57 18.92 9.42
C MET A 1 51.43 19.89 9.70
N LYS A 2 50.90 19.86 10.92
CA LYS A 2 49.73 20.60 11.46
C LYS A 2 48.33 20.01 11.19
N ARG A 3 48.02 19.04 12.06
CA ARG A 3 46.68 18.72 12.57
C ARG A 3 45.99 20.01 13.04
N ARG A 4 44.73 20.21 12.67
CA ARG A 4 43.78 21.01 13.43
C ARG A 4 42.66 20.09 13.88
N THR A 5 42.74 19.72 15.16
CA THR A 5 41.63 19.23 15.96
C THR A 5 40.58 20.34 16.02
N VAL A 6 39.36 20.06 15.57
CA VAL A 6 38.17 20.84 15.93
C VAL A 6 37.20 19.89 16.59
N LEU A 7 36.72 20.35 17.74
CA LEU A 7 35.87 19.67 18.69
C LEU A 7 34.57 19.17 18.07
N GLY A 8 34.04 18.11 18.67
CA GLY A 8 32.72 17.59 18.39
C GLY A 8 31.60 18.56 18.73
N GLY A 9 30.43 18.20 18.21
CA GLY A 9 29.18 18.90 18.42
C GLY A 9 28.59 19.38 17.09
N ILE A 10 27.35 18.96 16.85
CA ILE A 10 26.40 19.49 15.86
C ILE A 10 26.58 18.93 14.43
N GLY A 11 25.59 18.16 13.97
CA GLY A 11 25.49 17.75 12.57
C GLY A 11 24.72 16.45 12.34
N GLY A 12 23.46 16.38 12.79
CA GLY A 12 22.54 15.28 12.53
C GLY A 12 21.15 15.83 12.27
N LEU A 13 21.02 16.62 11.22
CA LEU A 13 19.74 17.17 10.74
C LEU A 13 19.50 16.63 9.32
N VAL A 14 18.23 16.64 8.92
CA VAL A 14 17.74 16.48 7.55
C VAL A 14 17.29 15.05 7.21
N ALA A 15 16.32 14.54 7.95
CA ALA A 15 15.34 13.57 7.42
C ALA A 15 13.91 14.05 7.73
N CYS A 16 13.73 14.65 8.91
CA CYS A 16 12.65 15.61 9.21
C CYS A 16 13.12 17.06 9.14
N SER A 17 14.19 17.36 8.40
CA SER A 17 14.52 18.75 8.08
C SER A 17 14.86 19.04 6.62
N ALA A 18 14.64 18.09 5.70
CA ALA A 18 14.36 18.42 4.30
C ALA A 18 12.93 18.96 4.16
N LEU A 19 12.04 18.53 5.06
CA LEU A 19 10.93 19.32 5.60
C LEU A 19 11.41 19.95 6.91
N GLY A 20 12.23 20.99 6.85
CA GLY A 20 12.56 21.76 8.06
C GLY A 20 11.31 22.07 8.86
N THR A 21 11.46 22.22 10.18
CA THR A 21 10.59 23.10 10.98
C THR A 21 10.69 24.51 10.40
N SER A 22 10.17 24.72 9.19
CA SER A 22 9.83 26.03 8.70
C SER A 22 8.50 26.39 9.34
N SER A 23 8.25 27.68 9.52
CA SER A 23 6.90 28.20 9.82
C SER A 23 5.84 27.70 8.82
N SER A 24 6.25 27.12 7.69
CA SER A 24 5.40 26.65 6.61
C SER A 24 4.96 25.19 6.75
N THR A 25 5.74 24.22 7.26
CA THR A 25 5.22 22.85 7.52
C THR A 25 4.16 22.87 8.63
N LEU A 26 4.33 23.78 9.60
CA LEU A 26 3.30 24.14 10.57
C LEU A 26 2.02 24.68 9.89
N GLN A 27 2.12 25.42 8.77
CA GLN A 27 0.96 25.88 8.01
C GLN A 27 0.17 24.75 7.35
N GLY A 28 0.81 23.69 6.82
CA GLY A 28 0.10 22.52 6.28
C GLY A 28 -0.64 21.71 7.36
N LEU A 29 -0.04 21.60 8.55
CA LEU A 29 -0.70 21.04 9.74
C LEU A 29 -1.83 21.94 10.25
N GLU A 30 -1.62 23.26 10.28
CA GLU A 30 -2.63 24.24 10.65
C GLU A 30 -3.77 24.26 9.63
N GLN A 31 -3.51 24.10 8.34
CA GLN A 31 -4.55 23.91 7.31
C GLN A 31 -5.29 22.59 7.47
N ASN A 32 -4.63 21.49 7.86
CA ASN A 32 -5.31 20.23 8.20
C ASN A 32 -6.16 20.37 9.48
N LYS A 33 -5.69 21.10 10.49
CA LYS A 33 -6.45 21.39 11.71
C LYS A 33 -7.59 22.37 11.46
N GLU A 34 -7.38 23.41 10.66
CA GLU A 34 -8.38 24.39 10.27
C GLU A 34 -9.41 23.79 9.31
N SER A 35 -9.03 22.95 8.35
CA SER A 35 -9.97 22.22 7.48
C SER A 35 -10.76 21.18 8.25
N ARG A 36 -10.19 20.52 9.27
CA ARG A 36 -10.99 19.74 10.23
C ARG A 36 -12.02 20.58 10.99
N MET A 37 -11.76 21.88 11.18
CA MET A 37 -12.70 22.80 11.82
C MET A 37 -13.68 23.48 10.84
N LYS A 38 -13.34 23.58 9.55
CA LYS A 38 -14.11 24.31 8.52
C LYS A 38 -14.86 23.41 7.54
N ALA A 39 -14.37 22.20 7.25
CA ALA A 39 -14.99 21.26 6.32
C ALA A 39 -15.77 20.18 7.09
N PRO A 40 -16.89 19.67 6.56
CA PRO A 40 -17.61 18.57 7.18
C PRO A 40 -16.72 17.32 7.24
N GLN A 41 -16.67 16.66 8.38
CA GLN A 41 -15.89 15.42 8.58
C GLN A 41 -16.85 14.24 8.68
N PHE A 42 -16.54 13.12 8.04
CA PHE A 42 -17.42 11.95 8.07
C PHE A 42 -16.70 10.63 7.80
N TYR A 43 -17.38 9.53 8.15
CA TYR A 43 -17.05 8.17 7.76
C TYR A 43 -18.34 7.34 7.62
N PRO A 44 -18.43 6.43 6.64
CA PRO A 44 -19.47 5.42 6.58
C PRO A 44 -19.24 4.33 7.64
N ASP A 45 -20.31 3.63 8.01
CA ASP A 45 -20.28 2.48 8.93
C ASP A 45 -19.62 1.23 8.32
N LYS A 46 -19.41 1.22 7.00
CA LYS A 46 -18.79 0.13 6.25
C LYS A 46 -17.96 0.64 5.09
N VAL A 47 -16.95 -0.14 4.70
CA VAL A 47 -16.09 0.15 3.54
C VAL A 47 -16.52 -0.59 2.28
N CYS A 48 -17.44 -1.54 2.38
CA CYS A 48 -18.01 -2.29 1.27
C CYS A 48 -19.53 -2.46 1.42
N ALA A 49 -20.22 -2.62 0.30
CA ALA A 49 -21.68 -2.80 0.27
C ALA A 49 -22.13 -3.57 -0.98
N PHE A 50 -23.21 -4.33 -0.87
CA PHE A 50 -23.95 -4.87 -2.00
C PHE A 50 -25.05 -3.90 -2.47
N PRO A 51 -25.49 -4.00 -3.73
CA PRO A 51 -26.72 -3.33 -4.18
C PRO A 51 -27.89 -3.65 -3.24
N GLY A 52 -28.60 -2.61 -2.81
CA GLY A 52 -29.70 -2.69 -1.83
C GLY A 52 -29.29 -2.49 -0.37
N ASP A 53 -28.00 -2.55 -0.04
CA ASP A 53 -27.55 -2.30 1.34
C ASP A 53 -27.78 -0.84 1.74
N GLU A 54 -28.19 -0.62 3.00
CA GLU A 54 -28.14 0.70 3.63
C GLU A 54 -26.70 0.98 4.11
N VAL A 55 -26.18 2.17 3.79
CA VAL A 55 -24.92 2.71 4.32
C VAL A 55 -25.25 3.85 5.27
N ALA A 56 -24.88 3.71 6.54
CA ALA A 56 -25.02 4.77 7.53
C ALA A 56 -23.79 5.66 7.52
N VAL A 57 -24.00 6.98 7.58
CA VAL A 57 -22.92 7.97 7.60
C VAL A 57 -22.88 8.65 8.96
N HIS A 58 -21.73 8.60 9.60
CA HIS A 58 -21.40 9.30 10.83
C HIS A 58 -20.62 10.55 10.47
N ALA A 59 -21.05 11.71 10.96
CA ALA A 59 -20.46 12.98 10.56
C ALA A 59 -20.49 14.00 11.69
N SER A 60 -19.60 14.99 11.62
CA SER A 60 -19.56 16.16 12.48
C SER A 60 -19.23 17.39 11.64
N TYR A 61 -20.00 18.45 11.80
CA TYR A 61 -19.80 19.70 11.06
C TYR A 61 -20.35 20.89 11.85
N ASN A 62 -19.63 22.01 11.83
CA ASN A 62 -20.01 23.24 12.54
C ASN A 62 -20.49 24.34 11.57
N GLY A 63 -20.99 23.96 10.41
CA GLY A 63 -21.58 24.86 9.42
C GLY A 63 -23.06 24.56 9.15
N ASP A 64 -23.59 25.11 8.07
CA ASP A 64 -24.99 24.92 7.65
C ASP A 64 -25.23 23.52 7.03
N SER A 65 -26.25 23.39 6.18
CA SER A 65 -26.55 22.15 5.46
C SER A 65 -25.39 21.70 4.56
N CYS A 66 -25.16 20.40 4.49
CA CYS A 66 -24.26 19.77 3.55
C CYS A 66 -25.01 19.14 2.36
N ARG A 67 -24.26 18.75 1.34
CA ARG A 67 -24.68 17.78 0.33
C ARG A 67 -23.66 16.65 0.22
N LEU A 68 -24.12 15.44 -0.04
CA LEU A 68 -23.27 14.29 -0.36
C LEU A 68 -23.36 14.03 -1.86
N VAL A 69 -22.23 14.09 -2.55
CA VAL A 69 -22.10 13.70 -3.97
C VAL A 69 -21.44 12.33 -4.02
N ILE A 70 -22.08 11.39 -4.71
CA ILE A 70 -21.62 10.01 -4.87
C ILE A 70 -21.24 9.79 -6.32
N THR A 71 -19.98 9.39 -6.55
CA THR A 71 -19.40 9.22 -7.88
C THR A 71 -18.75 7.85 -8.00
N ARG A 72 -19.13 7.06 -9.00
CA ARG A 72 -18.38 5.84 -9.35
C ARG A 72 -17.08 6.26 -10.04
N VAL A 73 -15.96 5.78 -9.52
CA VAL A 73 -14.62 6.11 -10.02
C VAL A 73 -14.05 4.90 -10.73
N ALA A 74 -13.88 5.01 -12.05
CA ALA A 74 -13.30 3.94 -12.86
C ALA A 74 -12.51 4.51 -14.05
N ALA A 75 -12.63 3.97 -15.27
CA ALA A 75 -12.03 4.60 -16.46
C ALA A 75 -12.58 6.00 -16.72
N LYS A 76 -13.80 6.27 -16.25
CA LYS A 76 -14.44 7.59 -16.19
C LYS A 76 -15.00 7.81 -14.79
N GLU A 77 -15.19 9.07 -14.45
CA GLU A 77 -15.98 9.45 -13.29
C GLU A 77 -17.45 9.54 -13.72
N GLU A 78 -18.30 8.79 -13.03
CA GLU A 78 -19.74 8.75 -13.30
C GLU A 78 -20.49 9.20 -12.05
N HIS A 79 -21.18 10.33 -12.15
CA HIS A 79 -22.07 10.78 -11.08
C HIS A 79 -23.22 9.79 -10.93
N VAL A 80 -23.48 9.35 -9.70
CA VAL A 80 -24.50 8.33 -9.42
C VAL A 80 -25.64 8.89 -8.57
N ALA A 81 -25.34 9.71 -7.57
CA ALA A 81 -26.36 10.32 -6.73
C ALA A 81 -25.89 11.61 -6.06
N THR A 82 -26.85 12.47 -5.71
CA THR A 82 -26.63 13.61 -4.81
C THR A 82 -27.72 13.63 -3.75
N LEU A 83 -27.32 13.69 -2.49
CA LEU A 83 -28.23 13.94 -1.36
C LEU A 83 -28.03 15.38 -0.91
N GLU A 84 -29.09 16.18 -0.98
CA GLU A 84 -29.07 17.62 -0.68
C GLU A 84 -29.68 17.92 0.69
N GLY A 85 -29.31 19.07 1.26
CA GLY A 85 -29.96 19.59 2.48
C GLY A 85 -29.70 18.77 3.75
N LEU A 86 -28.58 18.07 3.82
CA LEU A 86 -28.20 17.24 4.96
C LEU A 86 -27.83 18.11 6.15
N ALA A 87 -28.63 18.05 7.23
CA ALA A 87 -28.30 18.69 8.49
C ALA A 87 -27.34 17.78 9.28
N ILE A 88 -26.19 18.32 9.69
CA ILE A 88 -25.16 17.61 10.44
C ILE A 88 -24.85 18.44 11.68
N ASP A 89 -24.96 17.83 12.85
CA ASP A 89 -24.65 18.47 14.11
C ASP A 89 -23.14 18.48 14.37
N ALA A 90 -22.68 19.49 15.11
CA ALA A 90 -21.32 19.51 15.60
C ALA A 90 -21.17 18.54 16.79
N HIS A 91 -20.22 17.63 16.69
CA HIS A 91 -19.89 16.67 17.74
C HIS A 91 -18.42 16.79 18.15
N ALA A 92 -18.17 16.71 19.45
CA ALA A 92 -16.81 16.67 19.99
C ALA A 92 -16.07 15.41 19.49
N THR A 93 -14.77 15.54 19.28
CA THR A 93 -13.88 14.41 18.93
C THR A 93 -12.94 14.17 20.09
N ALA A 94 -12.93 12.94 20.61
CA ALA A 94 -11.99 12.56 21.66
C ALA A 94 -10.54 12.62 21.16
N PRO A 95 -9.55 13.00 21.99
CA PRO A 95 -8.14 13.05 21.59
C PRO A 95 -7.59 11.72 21.05
N ASP A 96 -8.16 10.60 21.48
CA ASP A 96 -7.80 9.24 21.10
C ASP A 96 -8.75 8.63 20.05
N ALA A 97 -9.52 9.45 19.32
CA ALA A 97 -10.40 8.98 18.26
C ALA A 97 -9.68 8.21 17.14
N GLY A 98 -8.37 8.41 16.96
CA GLY A 98 -7.56 7.57 16.07
C GLY A 98 -7.54 6.09 16.49
N ARG A 99 -7.53 5.82 17.79
CA ARG A 99 -7.54 4.48 18.40
C ARG A 99 -8.95 3.96 18.64
N ASP A 100 -9.82 4.80 19.19
CA ASP A 100 -11.11 4.38 19.74
C ASP A 100 -12.31 4.72 18.84
N GLY A 101 -12.08 5.45 17.75
CA GLY A 101 -13.10 5.97 16.86
C GLY A 101 -13.70 7.28 17.35
N CYS A 102 -14.42 7.98 16.48
CA CYS A 102 -15.00 9.28 16.81
C CYS A 102 -16.23 9.19 17.72
N GLN A 103 -16.94 8.06 17.71
CA GLN A 103 -18.21 7.86 18.43
C GLN A 103 -19.29 8.89 18.05
N TRP A 104 -19.20 9.47 16.85
CA TRP A 104 -20.24 10.38 16.35
C TRP A 104 -21.53 9.60 16.09
N PRO A 105 -22.72 10.17 16.36
CA PRO A 105 -23.97 9.53 15.99
C PRO A 105 -24.10 9.42 14.47
N ARG A 106 -24.99 8.53 14.02
CA ARG A 106 -25.42 8.48 12.62
C ARG A 106 -26.09 9.82 12.28
N ALA A 107 -25.56 10.51 11.28
CA ALA A 107 -26.12 11.76 10.76
C ALA A 107 -27.22 11.49 9.73
N PHE A 108 -26.97 10.57 8.79
CA PHE A 108 -27.93 10.17 7.75
C PHE A 108 -27.57 8.79 7.18
N SER A 109 -28.34 8.30 6.21
CA SER A 109 -28.00 7.11 5.42
C SER A 109 -28.39 7.28 3.95
N PHE A 110 -27.87 6.38 3.12
CA PHE A 110 -28.35 6.17 1.76
C PHE A 110 -28.36 4.67 1.44
N THR A 111 -29.14 4.29 0.44
CA THR A 111 -29.20 2.91 -0.06
C THR A 111 -28.39 2.81 -1.34
N VAL A 112 -27.54 1.78 -1.44
CA VAL A 112 -26.83 1.45 -2.68
C VAL A 112 -27.86 1.05 -3.73
N GLY A 113 -27.93 1.78 -4.84
CA GLY A 113 -28.92 1.53 -5.89
C GLY A 113 -28.77 0.13 -6.49
N SER A 114 -29.89 -0.49 -6.86
CA SER A 114 -29.89 -1.82 -7.50
C SER A 114 -29.18 -1.85 -8.87
N ASP A 115 -29.00 -0.69 -9.49
CA ASP A 115 -28.34 -0.45 -10.77
C ASP A 115 -26.88 0.01 -10.63
N TRP A 116 -26.37 0.15 -9.40
CA TRP A 116 -24.98 0.56 -9.17
C TRP A 116 -24.03 -0.56 -9.59
N LEU A 117 -23.15 -0.25 -10.54
CA LEU A 117 -22.14 -1.18 -11.04
C LEU A 117 -21.09 -1.49 -9.98
N PRO A 118 -20.48 -2.69 -9.98
CA PRO A 118 -19.35 -2.99 -9.11
C PRO A 118 -18.20 -1.98 -9.32
N GLY A 119 -17.54 -1.59 -8.24
CA GLY A 119 -16.39 -0.67 -8.31
C GLY A 119 -16.24 0.26 -7.12
N TYR A 120 -15.42 1.28 -7.33
CA TYR A 120 -15.10 2.31 -6.34
C TYR A 120 -16.12 3.42 -6.38
N TYR A 121 -16.56 3.86 -5.21
CA TYR A 121 -17.49 4.97 -5.06
C TYR A 121 -16.87 6.03 -4.14
N ASP A 122 -16.51 7.15 -4.74
CA ASP A 122 -16.12 8.36 -4.02
C ASP A 122 -17.36 9.01 -3.40
N LEU A 123 -17.25 9.29 -2.11
CA LEU A 123 -18.22 10.01 -1.31
C LEU A 123 -17.62 11.40 -1.04
N LYS A 124 -18.18 12.46 -1.61
CA LYS A 124 -17.77 13.85 -1.33
C LYS A 124 -18.84 14.54 -0.51
N LEU A 125 -18.56 14.81 0.76
CA LEU A 125 -19.43 15.59 1.63
C LEU A 125 -18.99 17.05 1.61
N GLU A 126 -19.87 17.94 1.15
CA GLU A 126 -19.57 19.34 0.86
C GLU A 126 -20.53 20.28 1.62
N GLY A 127 -19.97 21.24 2.34
CA GLY A 127 -20.70 22.32 2.99
C GLY A 127 -21.14 23.40 1.99
N ARG A 128 -22.07 24.27 2.40
CA ARG A 128 -22.52 25.41 1.57
C ARG A 128 -21.41 26.43 1.28
N ASP A 129 -20.39 26.46 2.13
CA ASP A 129 -19.18 27.26 1.96
C ASP A 129 -18.25 26.73 0.85
N GLY A 130 -18.52 25.52 0.32
CA GLY A 130 -17.71 24.85 -0.68
C GLY A 130 -16.56 24.03 -0.11
N GLU A 131 -16.39 24.03 1.22
CA GLU A 131 -15.43 23.17 1.90
C GLU A 131 -15.93 21.73 1.88
N TYR A 132 -15.05 20.76 1.66
CA TYR A 132 -15.44 19.36 1.55
C TYR A 132 -14.38 18.41 2.09
N THR A 133 -14.84 17.21 2.45
CA THR A 133 -13.98 16.05 2.61
C THR A 133 -14.49 14.90 1.76
N ARG A 134 -13.62 13.91 1.56
CA ARG A 134 -13.92 12.69 0.83
C ARG A 134 -13.70 11.45 1.68
N HIS A 135 -14.52 10.45 1.38
CA HIS A 135 -14.39 9.07 1.83
C HIS A 135 -14.75 8.16 0.63
N PHE A 136 -14.75 6.86 0.84
CA PHE A 136 -15.20 5.91 -0.16
C PHE A 136 -16.06 4.79 0.42
N ILE A 137 -16.74 4.07 -0.47
CA ILE A 137 -17.16 2.69 -0.29
C ILE A 137 -16.82 1.88 -1.56
N CYS A 138 -16.67 0.57 -1.40
CA CYS A 138 -16.58 -0.39 -2.50
C CYS A 138 -17.95 -1.03 -2.73
N VAL A 139 -18.48 -0.94 -3.94
CA VAL A 139 -19.72 -1.63 -4.31
C VAL A 139 -19.37 -2.97 -4.94
N LYS A 140 -19.89 -4.04 -4.35
CA LYS A 140 -19.70 -5.42 -4.78
C LYS A 140 -20.73 -5.81 -5.82
N ARG A 141 -20.45 -6.84 -6.61
CA ARG A 141 -21.48 -7.42 -7.50
C ARG A 141 -22.60 -8.05 -6.68
N ALA A 142 -23.83 -7.83 -7.14
CA ALA A 142 -25.01 -8.45 -6.55
C ALA A 142 -24.84 -9.98 -6.43
N LEU A 143 -25.35 -10.55 -5.34
CA LEU A 143 -25.18 -11.98 -5.05
C LEU A 143 -25.94 -12.89 -6.03
N ASP A 144 -27.05 -12.40 -6.58
CA ASP A 144 -27.89 -13.07 -7.57
C ASP A 144 -27.38 -12.91 -9.01
N ALA A 145 -26.45 -11.99 -9.25
CA ALA A 145 -25.76 -11.85 -10.52
C ALA A 145 -24.59 -12.85 -10.65
N SER A 146 -24.29 -13.26 -11.89
CA SER A 146 -23.09 -14.04 -12.18
C SER A 146 -21.84 -13.22 -11.86
N ALA A 147 -20.96 -13.78 -11.03
CA ALA A 147 -19.67 -13.18 -10.70
C ALA A 147 -18.81 -13.01 -11.96
N ALA A 148 -17.97 -11.97 -11.96
CA ALA A 148 -16.87 -11.90 -12.92
C ALA A 148 -15.89 -13.07 -12.70
N SER A 149 -15.07 -13.38 -13.71
CA SER A 149 -14.04 -14.41 -13.57
C SER A 149 -12.92 -14.01 -12.60
N ALA A 150 -12.74 -12.70 -12.38
CA ALA A 150 -11.69 -12.16 -11.53
C ALA A 150 -12.19 -11.08 -10.58
N VAL A 151 -11.50 -10.92 -9.46
CA VAL A 151 -11.77 -9.90 -8.44
C VAL A 151 -10.51 -9.10 -8.10
N LEU A 152 -10.62 -7.78 -8.09
CA LEU A 152 -9.60 -6.87 -7.57
C LEU A 152 -9.86 -6.61 -6.08
N VAL A 153 -8.84 -6.83 -5.24
CA VAL A 153 -8.94 -6.66 -3.79
C VAL A 153 -8.30 -5.34 -3.38
N LEU A 154 -9.08 -4.49 -2.69
CA LEU A 154 -8.64 -3.18 -2.22
C LEU A 154 -7.92 -3.30 -0.89
N SER A 155 -6.79 -2.60 -0.77
CA SER A 155 -5.88 -2.68 0.37
C SER A 155 -6.35 -1.84 1.57
N THR A 156 -7.58 -2.04 2.03
CA THR A 156 -8.19 -1.18 3.07
C THR A 156 -7.52 -1.32 4.43
N SER A 157 -6.92 -2.47 4.75
CA SER A 157 -6.04 -2.63 5.92
C SER A 157 -4.81 -1.73 5.80
N THR A 158 -4.20 -1.62 4.61
CA THR A 158 -3.11 -0.66 4.36
C THR A 158 -3.60 0.78 4.52
N TYR A 159 -4.76 1.13 3.95
CA TYR A 159 -5.29 2.49 4.07
C TYR A 159 -5.48 2.89 5.53
N GLN A 160 -5.95 1.96 6.37
CA GLN A 160 -6.10 2.19 7.81
C GLN A 160 -4.76 2.30 8.54
N ALA A 161 -3.78 1.45 8.21
CA ALA A 161 -2.45 1.49 8.81
C ALA A 161 -1.73 2.83 8.59
N TYR A 162 -1.95 3.46 7.43
CA TYR A 162 -1.37 4.77 7.10
C TYR A 162 -2.25 5.96 7.52
N ASN A 163 -3.54 5.75 7.78
CA ASN A 163 -4.48 6.81 8.14
C ASN A 163 -4.08 7.51 9.45
N TYR A 164 -3.53 8.72 9.31
CA TYR A 164 -3.10 9.55 10.42
C TYR A 164 -4.18 10.52 10.92
N TRP A 165 -5.42 10.42 10.43
CA TRP A 165 -6.52 11.20 10.99
C TRP A 165 -6.67 10.88 12.49
N GLY A 166 -6.71 11.94 13.31
CA GLY A 166 -6.61 11.82 14.77
C GLY A 166 -5.17 11.95 15.31
N GLY A 167 -4.18 12.19 14.45
CA GLY A 167 -2.85 12.66 14.82
C GLY A 167 -1.71 11.67 14.61
N ALA A 168 -2.01 10.38 14.53
CA ALA A 168 -1.03 9.31 14.46
C ALA A 168 -1.53 8.13 13.62
N ASN A 169 -0.61 7.35 13.07
CA ASN A 169 -0.87 6.13 12.30
C ASN A 169 0.02 4.98 12.84
N ALA A 170 0.10 3.84 12.14
CA ALA A 170 0.92 2.69 12.56
C ALA A 170 2.45 2.96 12.52
N TYR A 171 2.89 4.05 11.90
CA TYR A 171 4.31 4.38 11.72
C TYR A 171 4.79 5.43 12.72
N ALA A 172 3.99 6.45 13.00
CA ALA A 172 4.39 7.54 13.89
C ALA A 172 3.20 8.36 14.40
N HIS A 173 3.46 9.16 15.44
CA HIS A 173 2.65 10.33 15.75
C HIS A 173 2.92 11.46 14.75
N VAL A 174 2.26 11.38 13.60
CA VAL A 174 2.46 12.25 12.42
C VAL A 174 2.31 13.73 12.74
N GLU A 175 1.27 14.15 13.46
CA GLU A 175 1.06 15.57 13.75
C GLU A 175 2.17 16.16 14.63
N LYS A 176 2.62 15.42 15.64
CA LYS A 176 3.70 15.86 16.54
C LYS A 176 5.07 15.81 15.90
N LEU A 177 5.27 14.86 14.99
CA LEU A 177 6.46 14.80 14.15
C LEU A 177 6.56 16.06 13.29
N LEU A 178 5.48 16.39 12.58
CA LEU A 178 5.45 17.50 11.65
C LEU A 178 5.43 18.88 12.34
N SER A 179 4.93 18.96 13.58
CA SER A 179 5.00 20.20 14.38
C SER A 179 6.37 20.43 15.02
N GLY A 180 7.25 19.42 15.01
CA GLY A 180 8.53 19.45 15.72
C GLY A 180 8.39 19.27 17.24
N GLU A 181 7.22 18.89 17.75
CA GLU A 181 7.01 18.57 19.17
C GLU A 181 7.78 17.30 19.57
N LEU A 182 7.87 16.33 18.66
CA LEU A 182 8.61 15.08 18.86
C LEU A 182 9.75 14.95 17.86
N SER A 183 10.85 14.34 18.30
CA SER A 183 11.88 13.88 17.38
C SER A 183 11.33 12.77 16.47
N PRO A 184 11.98 12.49 15.32
CA PRO A 184 11.57 11.38 14.46
C PRO A 184 11.60 10.02 15.14
N GLU A 185 12.46 9.83 16.13
CA GLU A 185 12.53 8.60 16.91
C GLU A 185 11.35 8.52 17.88
N ASP A 186 11.16 9.56 18.71
CA ASP A 186 10.06 9.61 19.69
C ASP A 186 8.69 9.52 19.02
N ALA A 187 8.52 10.14 17.85
CA ALA A 187 7.28 10.08 17.10
C ALA A 187 6.97 8.66 16.64
N ARG A 188 7.97 7.87 16.22
CA ARG A 188 7.80 6.45 15.84
C ARG A 188 7.53 5.57 17.05
N ASP A 189 8.14 5.89 18.18
CA ASP A 189 7.86 5.19 19.43
C ASP A 189 6.40 5.41 19.88
N GLN A 190 5.86 6.59 19.63
CA GLN A 190 4.45 6.97 19.85
C GLN A 190 3.50 6.67 18.67
N ALA A 191 3.88 5.79 17.73
CA ALA A 191 2.96 5.28 16.73
C ALA A 191 1.75 4.57 17.38
N LEU A 192 0.57 4.63 16.74
CA LEU A 192 -0.61 3.92 17.22
C LEU A 192 -0.50 2.44 16.88
N GLY A 193 -0.42 1.60 17.91
CA GLY A 193 -0.49 0.14 17.76
C GLY A 193 -1.92 -0.39 17.54
N VAL A 194 -2.94 0.47 17.67
CA VAL A 194 -4.35 0.13 17.50
C VAL A 194 -5.05 1.29 16.80
N LEU A 195 -5.79 1.01 15.73
CA LEU A 195 -6.38 1.99 14.82
C LEU A 195 -7.87 1.69 14.62
N SER A 196 -8.74 2.68 14.76
CA SER A 196 -10.17 2.50 14.52
C SER A 196 -10.54 2.66 13.05
N LEU A 197 -11.48 1.83 12.58
CA LEU A 197 -12.18 2.02 11.30
C LEU A 197 -13.23 3.14 11.40
N ASN A 198 -13.73 3.44 12.60
CA ASN A 198 -14.82 4.39 12.85
C ASN A 198 -14.31 5.83 12.98
N ARG A 199 -13.57 6.28 11.98
CA ARG A 199 -13.01 7.63 11.88
C ARG A 199 -12.83 8.03 10.41
N PRO A 200 -12.80 9.35 10.11
CA PRO A 200 -12.49 9.81 8.76
C PRO A 200 -11.09 9.41 8.30
N TYR A 201 -10.85 9.53 6.99
CA TYR A 201 -9.52 9.45 6.42
C TYR A 201 -8.82 10.82 6.37
N ALA A 202 -7.50 10.79 6.50
CA ALA A 202 -6.66 11.93 6.18
C ALA A 202 -6.79 12.30 4.69
N GLN A 203 -7.16 13.55 4.42
CA GLN A 203 -7.49 13.98 3.07
C GLN A 203 -6.28 14.03 2.13
N GLY A 204 -5.05 14.19 2.63
CA GLY A 204 -3.83 14.05 1.82
C GLY A 204 -3.68 12.66 1.18
N MET A 205 -4.18 11.60 1.83
CA MET A 205 -4.13 10.23 1.30
C MET A 205 -5.27 9.94 0.31
N PHE A 206 -6.46 10.51 0.56
CA PHE A 206 -7.70 10.16 -0.14
C PHE A 206 -8.10 11.15 -1.23
N ALA A 207 -7.78 12.42 -1.04
CA ALA A 207 -8.09 13.53 -1.92
C ALA A 207 -6.85 14.44 -2.08
N PRO A 208 -5.69 13.90 -2.51
CA PRO A 208 -4.49 14.70 -2.63
C PRO A 208 -4.69 15.85 -3.63
N PRO A 209 -3.96 16.96 -3.47
CA PRO A 209 -3.98 18.03 -4.46
C PRO A 209 -3.63 17.52 -5.87
N PRO A 210 -4.17 18.14 -6.93
CA PRO A 210 -3.89 17.72 -8.30
C PRO A 210 -2.39 17.65 -8.60
N GLY A 211 -2.01 16.65 -9.39
CA GLY A 211 -0.63 16.45 -9.81
C GLY A 211 0.30 15.88 -8.73
N MET A 212 -0.24 15.26 -7.67
CA MET A 212 0.58 14.56 -6.68
C MET A 212 1.58 13.62 -7.39
N PRO A 213 2.89 13.81 -7.16
CA PRO A 213 3.91 13.01 -7.82
C PRO A 213 3.93 11.60 -7.22
N ARG A 214 4.52 10.67 -7.97
CA ARG A 214 4.94 9.37 -7.44
C ARG A 214 5.98 9.60 -6.36
N LEU A 215 6.09 8.71 -5.38
CA LEU A 215 7.11 8.83 -4.32
C LEU A 215 8.54 8.59 -4.82
N ILE A 216 8.69 8.04 -6.03
CA ILE A 216 9.99 7.76 -6.63
C ILE A 216 10.57 8.98 -7.35
N SER A 217 11.90 9.01 -7.45
CA SER A 217 12.62 9.87 -8.37
C SER A 217 12.39 9.40 -9.81
N ILE A 218 11.67 10.20 -10.60
CA ILE A 218 11.38 9.87 -12.01
C ILE A 218 12.65 9.78 -12.85
N ALA A 219 13.58 10.73 -12.67
CA ALA A 219 14.86 10.75 -13.37
C ALA A 219 15.97 10.10 -12.53
N PRO A 220 16.99 9.45 -13.13
CA PRO A 220 18.24 9.10 -12.46
C PRO A 220 18.83 10.29 -11.71
N ARG A 221 19.30 10.06 -10.49
CA ARG A 221 20.06 11.06 -9.75
C ARG A 221 21.41 11.34 -10.42
N ASP A 222 21.79 12.59 -10.58
CA ASP A 222 23.09 12.95 -11.16
C ASP A 222 24.27 12.78 -10.19
N PHE A 223 25.48 13.03 -10.69
CA PHE A 223 26.69 13.00 -9.88
C PHE A 223 26.70 14.15 -8.85
N GLY A 224 26.79 13.79 -7.56
CA GLY A 224 26.95 14.77 -6.47
C GLY A 224 25.66 15.37 -5.92
N GLU A 225 24.49 15.06 -6.48
CA GLU A 225 23.19 15.56 -5.99
C GLU A 225 22.72 14.83 -4.73
N PRO A 226 21.79 15.34 -3.91
CA PRO A 226 21.14 14.52 -2.89
C PRO A 226 20.14 13.52 -3.50
N GLY A 227 19.73 12.51 -2.73
CA GLY A 227 18.54 11.72 -3.04
C GLY A 227 17.27 12.53 -2.75
N VAL A 228 16.18 12.25 -3.48
CA VAL A 228 14.90 12.96 -3.31
C VAL A 228 13.73 11.98 -3.19
N LEU A 229 12.59 12.50 -2.69
CA LEU A 229 11.30 11.81 -2.66
C LEU A 229 10.38 12.52 -3.64
N GLY A 230 9.99 11.84 -4.72
CA GLY A 230 9.09 12.39 -5.73
C GLY A 230 9.55 13.72 -6.34
N ASP A 231 8.60 14.66 -6.48
CA ASP A 231 8.82 16.02 -6.98
C ASP A 231 8.90 17.01 -5.80
N MET A 232 10.11 17.54 -5.58
CA MET A 232 10.40 18.44 -4.47
C MET A 232 9.71 19.81 -4.60
N ASP A 233 9.44 20.30 -5.82
CA ASP A 233 8.75 21.57 -6.03
C ASP A 233 7.26 21.41 -5.68
N TRP A 234 6.65 20.30 -6.08
CA TRP A 234 5.28 19.99 -5.67
C TRP A 234 5.18 19.84 -4.15
N PHE A 235 6.15 19.15 -3.53
CA PHE A 235 6.19 18.93 -2.08
C PHE A 235 6.36 20.24 -1.32
N ALA A 236 7.23 21.15 -1.80
CA ALA A 236 7.39 22.48 -1.22
C ALA A 236 6.10 23.31 -1.28
N LYS A 237 5.33 23.18 -2.37
CA LYS A 237 4.08 23.92 -2.58
C LYS A 237 2.90 23.38 -1.76
N HIS A 238 2.71 22.06 -1.74
CA HIS A 238 1.51 21.44 -1.18
C HIS A 238 1.72 20.82 0.21
N GLN A 239 2.99 20.69 0.62
CA GLN A 239 3.39 20.30 1.98
C GLN A 239 2.72 19.00 2.45
N PRO A 240 2.78 17.93 1.65
CA PRO A 240 2.20 16.65 2.04
C PRO A 240 2.92 16.10 3.26
N THR A 241 2.25 15.20 3.98
CA THR A 241 2.95 14.31 4.89
C THR A 241 3.65 13.20 4.09
N PRO A 242 4.75 12.60 4.60
CA PRO A 242 5.36 11.44 3.94
C PRO A 242 4.37 10.29 3.70
N TYR A 243 3.34 10.17 4.55
CA TYR A 243 2.34 9.10 4.51
C TYR A 243 1.22 9.35 3.49
N ASP A 244 1.08 10.59 2.99
CA ASP A 244 0.07 10.94 1.99
C ASP A 244 0.31 10.20 0.68
N GLY A 245 1.59 9.96 0.34
CA GLY A 245 2.01 9.28 -0.89
C GLY A 245 2.07 7.76 -0.75
N SER A 246 2.36 7.24 0.44
CA SER A 246 2.73 5.83 0.67
C SER A 246 1.55 4.86 0.62
N ALA A 247 0.32 5.34 0.82
CA ALA A 247 -0.91 4.59 0.64
C ALA A 247 -2.00 5.55 0.17
N GLY A 248 -3.10 5.05 -0.40
CA GLY A 248 -4.23 5.91 -0.72
C GLY A 248 -5.14 5.36 -1.80
N TYR A 249 -6.06 6.22 -2.23
CA TYR A 249 -7.26 5.84 -2.97
C TYR A 249 -7.32 6.52 -4.35
N LEU A 250 -7.74 7.80 -4.42
CA LEU A 250 -7.94 8.49 -5.70
C LEU A 250 -6.64 8.66 -6.49
N GLY A 251 -6.70 8.29 -7.78
CA GLY A 251 -5.63 8.53 -8.74
C GLY A 251 -4.35 7.74 -8.50
N LYS A 252 -4.39 6.74 -7.61
CA LYS A 252 -3.25 5.85 -7.26
C LYS A 252 -3.37 4.49 -7.96
N TRP A 253 -2.67 3.49 -7.43
CA TRP A 253 -2.39 2.22 -8.08
C TRP A 253 -3.65 1.42 -8.44
N GLU A 254 -4.50 1.09 -7.47
CA GLU A 254 -5.69 0.26 -7.72
C GLU A 254 -6.65 0.94 -8.70
N HIS A 255 -6.82 2.26 -8.60
CA HIS A 255 -7.65 3.04 -9.53
C HIS A 255 -7.07 3.02 -10.95
N LYS A 256 -5.75 3.16 -11.10
CA LYS A 256 -5.09 3.07 -12.42
C LYS A 256 -5.25 1.68 -13.03
N PHE A 257 -5.14 0.63 -12.22
CA PHE A 257 -5.32 -0.74 -12.64
C PHE A 257 -6.76 -0.99 -13.11
N ALA A 258 -7.76 -0.64 -12.28
CA ALA A 258 -9.17 -0.78 -12.62
C ALA A 258 -9.56 0.01 -13.88
N ALA A 259 -9.09 1.26 -13.99
CA ALA A 259 -9.30 2.08 -15.17
C ALA A 259 -8.67 1.47 -16.44
N TRP A 260 -7.53 0.79 -16.31
CA TRP A 260 -6.92 0.06 -17.42
C TRP A 260 -7.73 -1.19 -17.80
N CYS A 261 -8.22 -1.96 -16.81
CA CYS A 261 -9.07 -3.12 -17.04
C CYS A 261 -10.31 -2.76 -17.85
N GLU A 262 -11.05 -1.72 -17.44
CA GLU A 262 -12.24 -1.27 -18.14
C GLU A 262 -11.95 -0.79 -19.56
N ARG A 263 -10.90 0.01 -19.77
CA ARG A 263 -10.50 0.47 -21.12
C ARG A 263 -10.12 -0.67 -22.04
N ASN A 264 -9.73 -1.82 -21.48
CA ASN A 264 -9.31 -3.00 -22.22
C ASN A 264 -10.38 -4.11 -22.28
N GLY A 265 -11.58 -3.85 -21.75
CA GLY A 265 -12.73 -4.75 -21.86
C GLY A 265 -12.74 -5.87 -20.82
N TYR A 266 -11.95 -5.78 -19.76
CA TYR A 266 -12.01 -6.74 -18.67
C TYR A 266 -13.19 -6.43 -17.75
N ASP A 267 -14.09 -7.40 -17.58
CA ASP A 267 -15.11 -7.37 -16.52
C ASP A 267 -14.50 -7.99 -15.26
N ILE A 268 -14.34 -7.18 -14.22
CA ILE A 268 -13.79 -7.59 -12.93
C ILE A 268 -14.71 -7.15 -11.80
N ASP A 269 -14.71 -7.95 -10.74
CA ASP A 269 -15.35 -7.59 -9.48
C ASP A 269 -14.39 -6.93 -8.51
N TYR A 270 -14.96 -6.40 -7.43
CA TYR A 270 -14.23 -5.66 -6.41
C TYR A 270 -14.58 -6.20 -5.04
N LEU A 271 -13.57 -6.44 -4.23
CA LEU A 271 -13.66 -6.70 -2.80
C LEU A 271 -12.67 -5.81 -2.07
N THR A 272 -12.89 -5.62 -0.78
CA THR A 272 -11.87 -5.08 0.13
C THR A 272 -11.19 -6.24 0.85
N ASP A 273 -9.95 -6.07 1.30
CA ASP A 273 -9.34 -7.02 2.22
C ASP A 273 -10.16 -7.18 3.53
N HIS A 274 -10.96 -6.19 3.91
CA HIS A 274 -11.91 -6.26 5.03
C HIS A 274 -13.08 -7.24 4.79
N ASP A 275 -13.47 -7.49 3.53
CA ASP A 275 -14.46 -8.53 3.20
C ASP A 275 -13.99 -9.93 3.61
N PHE A 276 -12.69 -10.18 3.67
CA PHE A 276 -12.14 -11.49 4.04
C PHE A 276 -12.18 -11.69 5.56
N GLU A 277 -12.22 -10.58 6.31
CA GLU A 277 -12.33 -10.61 7.75
C GLU A 277 -13.77 -10.96 8.16
N THR A 278 -14.74 -10.29 7.53
CA THR A 278 -16.16 -10.28 7.91
C THR A 278 -17.03 -11.26 7.11
N GLY A 279 -16.63 -11.61 5.88
CA GLY A 279 -17.36 -12.52 5.01
C GLY A 279 -16.88 -13.96 5.10
N GLU A 280 -17.82 -14.90 4.96
CA GLU A 280 -17.49 -16.31 4.78
C GLU A 280 -17.30 -16.62 3.29
N ASP A 281 -16.19 -17.30 2.96
CA ASP A 281 -15.89 -17.85 1.62
C ASP A 281 -16.15 -16.88 0.44
N VAL A 282 -15.65 -15.65 0.55
CA VAL A 282 -15.87 -14.61 -0.47
C VAL A 282 -15.11 -14.87 -1.78
N LEU A 283 -14.09 -15.73 -1.77
CA LEU A 283 -13.19 -15.95 -2.91
C LEU A 283 -13.61 -17.11 -3.82
N SER A 284 -14.44 -18.05 -3.36
CA SER A 284 -14.83 -19.23 -4.15
C SER A 284 -15.62 -18.92 -5.42
N ARG A 285 -16.13 -17.68 -5.54
CA ARG A 285 -16.84 -17.19 -6.73
C ARG A 285 -15.91 -16.83 -7.89
N TYR A 286 -14.60 -16.72 -7.67
CA TYR A 286 -13.66 -16.14 -8.63
C TYR A 286 -12.57 -17.13 -9.05
N GLY A 287 -12.24 -17.15 -10.35
CA GLY A 287 -11.10 -17.92 -10.86
C GLY A 287 -9.76 -17.21 -10.63
N THR A 288 -9.76 -15.89 -10.48
CA THR A 288 -8.54 -15.10 -10.21
C THR A 288 -8.77 -14.04 -9.15
N VAL A 289 -7.83 -13.93 -8.20
CA VAL A 289 -7.68 -12.79 -7.30
C VAL A 289 -6.55 -11.90 -7.81
N ILE A 290 -6.80 -10.58 -7.85
CA ILE A 290 -5.84 -9.57 -8.29
C ILE A 290 -5.52 -8.66 -7.10
N LEU A 291 -4.23 -8.48 -6.83
CA LEU A 291 -3.70 -7.48 -5.92
C LEU A 291 -2.95 -6.43 -6.74
N ALA A 292 -3.20 -5.15 -6.54
CA ALA A 292 -2.51 -4.09 -7.27
C ALA A 292 -2.01 -3.01 -6.31
N GLY A 293 -0.84 -2.43 -6.60
CA GLY A 293 -0.33 -1.31 -5.82
C GLY A 293 0.35 -1.73 -4.52
N HIS A 294 -0.30 -1.48 -3.39
CA HIS A 294 0.35 -1.57 -2.09
C HIS A 294 -0.52 -2.30 -1.04
N SER A 295 -0.56 -3.63 -1.13
CA SER A 295 -1.30 -4.50 -0.21
C SER A 295 -0.42 -5.00 0.95
N GLU A 296 0.02 -4.09 1.83
CA GLU A 296 1.08 -4.34 2.83
C GLU A 296 0.62 -5.05 4.11
N TYR A 297 -0.64 -4.88 4.52
CA TYR A 297 -1.10 -5.26 5.86
C TYR A 297 -2.16 -6.36 5.83
N TRP A 298 -1.84 -7.58 6.26
CA TRP A 298 -2.78 -8.71 6.25
C TRP A 298 -3.04 -9.34 7.62
N SER A 299 -4.31 -9.66 7.90
CA SER A 299 -4.77 -10.40 9.06
C SER A 299 -4.59 -11.91 8.91
N GLY A 300 -4.67 -12.64 10.03
CA GLY A 300 -4.65 -14.10 10.02
C GLY A 300 -5.77 -14.71 9.15
N ARG A 301 -6.98 -14.18 9.24
CA ARG A 301 -8.14 -14.64 8.46
C ARG A 301 -8.03 -14.28 6.98
N GLN A 302 -7.53 -13.08 6.66
CA GLN A 302 -7.21 -12.69 5.29
C GLN A 302 -6.20 -13.65 4.68
N ARG A 303 -5.13 -13.99 5.42
CA ARG A 303 -4.12 -14.94 4.97
C ARG A 303 -4.67 -16.36 4.81
N ASP A 304 -5.44 -16.84 5.77
CA ASP A 304 -6.07 -18.17 5.72
C ASP A 304 -7.00 -18.30 4.50
N SER A 305 -7.72 -17.24 4.15
CA SER A 305 -8.60 -17.19 2.97
C SER A 305 -7.82 -17.29 1.66
N LEU A 306 -6.73 -16.53 1.51
CA LEU A 306 -5.88 -16.57 0.32
C LEU A 306 -5.14 -17.91 0.19
N ASP A 307 -4.58 -18.42 1.28
CA ASP A 307 -3.91 -19.73 1.28
C ASP A 307 -4.88 -20.83 0.84
N ALA A 308 -6.07 -20.91 1.45
CA ALA A 308 -7.08 -21.91 1.10
C ALA A 308 -7.57 -21.77 -0.35
N TYR A 309 -7.75 -20.54 -0.82
CA TYR A 309 -8.16 -20.23 -2.18
C TYR A 309 -7.16 -20.74 -3.23
N VAL A 310 -5.88 -20.39 -3.07
CA VAL A 310 -4.84 -20.81 -4.03
C VAL A 310 -4.61 -22.32 -3.96
N GLU A 311 -4.55 -22.90 -2.76
CA GLU A 311 -4.41 -24.36 -2.59
C GLU A 311 -5.56 -25.12 -3.27
N ALA A 312 -6.77 -24.55 -3.24
CA ALA A 312 -7.95 -25.13 -3.88
C ALA A 312 -7.96 -25.00 -5.42
N GLY A 313 -7.06 -24.25 -6.03
CA GLY A 313 -6.99 -24.08 -7.49
C GLY A 313 -7.25 -22.66 -7.99
N GLY A 314 -7.44 -21.70 -7.08
CA GLY A 314 -7.55 -20.29 -7.43
C GLY A 314 -6.23 -19.72 -7.95
N HIS A 315 -6.30 -18.74 -8.85
CA HIS A 315 -5.13 -18.04 -9.36
C HIS A 315 -4.91 -16.71 -8.65
N LEU A 316 -3.66 -16.36 -8.36
CA LEU A 316 -3.30 -15.09 -7.73
C LEU A 316 -2.39 -14.28 -8.65
N ALA A 317 -2.87 -13.11 -9.10
CA ALA A 317 -2.10 -12.14 -9.85
C ALA A 317 -1.70 -10.96 -8.94
N VAL A 318 -0.42 -10.90 -8.59
CA VAL A 318 0.14 -9.86 -7.73
C VAL A 318 0.84 -8.81 -8.59
N PHE A 319 0.19 -7.67 -8.77
CA PHE A 319 0.73 -6.44 -9.36
C PHE A 319 0.97 -5.38 -8.27
N SER A 320 1.40 -5.87 -7.10
CA SER A 320 1.66 -5.12 -5.88
C SER A 320 3.14 -5.28 -5.48
N GLY A 321 3.63 -4.36 -4.65
CA GLY A 321 4.91 -4.48 -3.96
C GLY A 321 4.70 -4.34 -2.46
N ASN A 322 5.70 -4.76 -1.67
CA ASN A 322 5.58 -4.86 -0.22
C ASN A 322 4.37 -5.69 0.22
N THR A 323 4.10 -6.77 -0.52
CA THR A 323 2.81 -7.45 -0.48
C THR A 323 2.72 -8.38 0.73
N GLY A 324 1.77 -8.12 1.62
CA GLY A 324 1.50 -8.93 2.80
C GLY A 324 2.63 -8.89 3.84
N TYR A 325 3.40 -7.81 3.91
CA TYR A 325 4.58 -7.74 4.76
C TYR A 325 4.27 -7.71 6.26
N TRP A 326 3.29 -6.92 6.68
CA TRP A 326 2.89 -6.80 8.08
C TRP A 326 1.71 -7.70 8.42
N LYS A 327 1.89 -8.53 9.45
CA LYS A 327 0.84 -9.28 10.11
C LYS A 327 0.09 -8.40 11.09
N VAL A 328 -1.20 -8.24 10.85
CA VAL A 328 -2.14 -7.48 11.68
C VAL A 328 -3.24 -8.38 12.25
N ARG A 329 -4.09 -7.81 13.09
CA ARG A 329 -5.27 -8.48 13.64
C ARG A 329 -6.42 -7.49 13.74
N TRP A 330 -7.60 -7.93 13.36
CA TRP A 330 -8.83 -7.17 13.58
C TRP A 330 -9.47 -7.59 14.90
N GLU A 331 -9.97 -6.61 15.66
CA GLU A 331 -10.66 -6.78 16.94
C GLU A 331 -11.96 -5.97 16.96
N SER A 332 -12.77 -6.17 18.01
CA SER A 332 -14.02 -5.41 18.23
C SER A 332 -14.96 -5.49 17.02
N ASP A 333 -15.30 -6.72 16.60
CA ASP A 333 -16.18 -6.98 15.45
C ASP A 333 -15.64 -6.34 14.15
N ALA A 334 -14.34 -6.53 13.92
CA ALA A 334 -13.60 -5.99 12.77
C ALA A 334 -13.60 -4.46 12.61
N THR A 335 -13.73 -3.70 13.71
CA THR A 335 -13.68 -2.22 13.70
C THR A 335 -12.38 -1.63 14.25
N ARG A 336 -11.49 -2.46 14.80
CA ARG A 336 -10.17 -2.04 15.31
C ARG A 336 -9.05 -2.88 14.71
N LEU A 337 -8.12 -2.23 14.03
CA LEU A 337 -6.91 -2.83 13.47
C LEU A 337 -5.77 -2.74 14.49
N VAL A 338 -5.32 -3.87 15.00
CA VAL A 338 -4.11 -3.99 15.83
C VAL A 338 -2.90 -4.18 14.93
N CYS A 339 -1.87 -3.37 15.15
CA CYS A 339 -0.68 -3.28 14.32
C CYS A 339 0.52 -2.75 15.12
N HIS A 340 1.23 -3.63 15.83
CA HIS A 340 2.44 -3.23 16.58
C HIS A 340 3.72 -3.26 15.75
N LYS A 341 3.64 -3.73 14.49
CA LYS A 341 4.75 -3.82 13.54
C LYS A 341 5.97 -4.51 14.16
N TRP A 342 7.18 -3.97 13.96
CA TRP A 342 8.43 -4.52 14.51
C TRP A 342 8.52 -4.46 16.05
N LYS A 343 7.57 -3.78 16.72
CA LYS A 343 7.47 -3.74 18.19
C LYS A 343 6.51 -4.81 18.74
N GLY A 344 6.06 -5.75 17.90
CA GLY A 344 5.13 -6.80 18.29
C GLY A 344 5.57 -7.62 19.51
N GLU A 345 6.86 -7.96 19.62
CA GLU A 345 7.38 -8.72 20.76
C GLU A 345 7.25 -7.98 22.09
N GLU A 346 7.30 -6.64 22.05
CA GLU A 346 7.29 -5.77 23.22
C GLU A 346 5.87 -5.29 23.55
N ASN A 347 5.09 -4.96 22.52
CA ASN A 347 3.85 -4.20 22.66
C ASN A 347 2.58 -5.03 22.42
N ASP A 348 2.66 -6.19 21.75
CA ASP A 348 1.49 -7.05 21.56
C ASP A 348 1.41 -8.09 22.70
N PRO A 349 0.41 -8.01 23.60
CA PRO A 349 0.29 -8.94 24.71
C PRO A 349 0.17 -10.40 24.25
N LEU A 350 -0.37 -10.65 23.05
CA LEU A 350 -0.51 -12.01 22.52
C LEU A 350 0.84 -12.62 22.10
N PHE A 351 1.88 -11.82 21.89
CA PHE A 351 3.17 -12.35 21.46
C PHE A 351 3.82 -13.24 22.51
N SER A 352 3.64 -12.90 23.79
CA SER A 352 4.16 -13.69 24.91
C SER A 352 3.25 -14.86 25.33
N ASP A 353 1.98 -14.85 24.91
CA ASP A 353 0.98 -15.86 25.25
C ASP A 353 1.04 -17.04 24.27
N PRO A 354 1.42 -18.27 24.70
CA PRO A 354 1.45 -19.43 23.81
C PRO A 354 0.11 -19.74 23.13
N SER A 355 -1.02 -19.42 23.76
CA SER A 355 -2.35 -19.68 23.20
C SER A 355 -2.80 -18.63 22.18
N GLY A 356 -2.33 -17.38 22.34
CA GLY A 356 -2.65 -16.26 21.46
C GLY A 356 -1.56 -15.91 20.43
N LYS A 357 -0.36 -16.48 20.53
CA LYS A 357 0.81 -16.12 19.71
C LYS A 357 0.57 -16.18 18.21
N ARG A 358 -0.26 -17.12 17.73
CA ARG A 358 -0.66 -17.20 16.31
C ARG A 358 -1.30 -15.89 15.83
N ASP A 359 -2.00 -15.18 16.70
CA ASP A 359 -2.76 -13.98 16.37
C ASP A 359 -2.00 -12.68 16.69
N ALA A 360 -0.83 -12.76 17.34
CA ALA A 360 0.04 -11.62 17.59
C ALA A 360 0.48 -10.92 16.28
N THR A 361 0.80 -9.64 16.37
CA THR A 361 1.18 -8.79 15.23
C THR A 361 2.69 -8.62 15.14
N HIS A 362 3.26 -8.74 13.94
CA HIS A 362 4.68 -8.48 13.61
C HIS A 362 4.83 -8.54 12.08
N LEU A 363 6.04 -8.73 11.55
CA LEU A 363 6.27 -9.23 10.18
C LEU A 363 5.68 -10.63 9.98
N TRP A 364 5.06 -10.91 8.83
CA TRP A 364 4.60 -12.27 8.51
C TRP A 364 5.75 -13.29 8.45
N SER A 365 6.91 -12.86 7.97
CA SER A 365 8.15 -13.65 7.93
C SER A 365 8.78 -13.93 9.30
N HIS A 366 8.23 -13.39 10.39
CA HIS A 366 8.77 -13.64 11.72
C HIS A 366 8.73 -15.15 12.06
N PRO A 367 9.85 -15.77 12.51
CA PRO A 367 9.92 -17.21 12.76
C PRO A 367 8.89 -17.74 13.77
N ALA A 368 8.39 -16.87 14.66
CA ALA A 368 7.35 -17.23 15.62
C ALA A 368 6.02 -17.67 14.98
N PHE A 369 5.76 -17.29 13.72
CA PHE A 369 4.52 -17.63 13.02
C PHE A 369 4.67 -18.83 12.09
N GLY A 370 5.87 -19.05 11.55
CA GLY A 370 6.15 -20.15 10.61
C GLY A 370 5.29 -20.13 9.34
N ARG A 371 4.88 -18.93 8.89
CA ARG A 371 3.93 -18.72 7.79
C ARG A 371 4.25 -17.41 7.04
N SER A 372 5.41 -17.32 6.39
CA SER A 372 5.77 -16.08 5.69
C SER A 372 4.80 -15.78 4.56
N GLU A 373 4.55 -14.50 4.29
CA GLU A 373 3.87 -13.97 3.11
C GLU A 373 4.39 -14.57 1.80
N ALA A 374 5.70 -14.80 1.71
CA ALA A 374 6.35 -15.41 0.56
C ALA A 374 5.78 -16.79 0.20
N GLU A 375 5.20 -17.54 1.16
CA GLU A 375 4.61 -18.85 0.88
C GLU A 375 3.35 -18.77 0.00
N VAL A 376 2.72 -17.60 -0.12
CA VAL A 376 1.56 -17.35 -1.00
C VAL A 376 1.85 -16.33 -2.10
N THR A 377 2.73 -15.35 -1.86
CA THR A 377 3.10 -14.33 -2.84
C THR A 377 4.30 -14.72 -3.70
N GLY A 378 5.09 -15.71 -3.26
CA GLY A 378 6.35 -16.14 -3.88
C GLY A 378 7.55 -15.25 -3.57
N LEU A 379 7.32 -14.00 -3.15
CA LEU A 379 8.32 -12.95 -2.99
C LEU A 379 8.05 -12.13 -1.73
N SER A 380 9.08 -11.48 -1.19
CA SER A 380 8.97 -10.65 0.01
C SER A 380 9.78 -9.38 -0.10
N PHE A 381 9.26 -8.27 0.42
CA PHE A 381 10.00 -7.02 0.65
C PHE A 381 11.30 -7.24 1.42
N LEU A 382 11.34 -8.24 2.31
CA LEU A 382 12.52 -8.61 3.10
C LEU A 382 13.76 -8.90 2.22
N TYR A 383 13.53 -9.36 0.99
CA TYR A 383 14.57 -9.67 0.01
C TYR A 383 14.56 -8.74 -1.21
N GLY A 384 13.60 -7.82 -1.27
CA GLY A 384 13.50 -6.76 -2.26
C GLY A 384 13.96 -5.43 -1.69
N GLY A 385 13.02 -4.49 -1.54
CA GLY A 385 13.27 -3.19 -0.94
C GLY A 385 12.89 -2.02 -1.85
N TYR A 386 13.51 -0.88 -1.59
CA TYR A 386 13.30 0.37 -2.30
C TYR A 386 14.15 0.48 -3.58
N HIS A 387 13.61 1.22 -4.55
CA HIS A 387 14.32 1.60 -5.78
C HIS A 387 13.86 3.02 -6.18
N ARG A 388 14.79 3.87 -6.61
CA ARG A 388 14.53 5.30 -6.91
C ARG A 388 13.90 6.08 -5.77
N LEU A 389 14.26 5.76 -4.54
CA LEU A 389 13.75 6.46 -3.36
C LEU A 389 14.91 6.89 -2.48
N GLY A 390 15.05 8.20 -2.22
CA GLY A 390 16.23 8.70 -1.52
C GLY A 390 17.51 8.21 -2.21
N MET A 391 18.39 7.55 -1.44
CA MET A 391 19.60 6.93 -1.98
C MET A 391 19.48 5.44 -2.32
N CYS A 392 18.32 4.83 -2.14
CA CYS A 392 18.07 3.43 -2.50
C CYS A 392 18.05 3.27 -4.03
N VAL A 393 19.13 2.71 -4.56
CA VAL A 393 19.35 2.49 -5.99
C VAL A 393 19.03 3.75 -6.81
N ALA A 394 19.48 4.92 -6.33
CA ALA A 394 19.07 6.24 -6.84
C ALA A 394 19.42 6.50 -8.34
N ARG A 395 20.32 5.69 -8.90
CA ARG A 395 20.71 5.74 -10.33
C ARG A 395 20.27 4.50 -11.12
N GLY A 396 19.49 3.61 -10.52
CA GLY A 396 19.08 2.37 -11.16
C GLY A 396 18.30 2.63 -12.45
N ALA A 397 18.18 1.64 -13.32
CA ALA A 397 17.41 1.81 -14.56
C ALA A 397 15.91 2.03 -14.31
N ALA A 398 15.42 1.77 -13.09
CA ALA A 398 13.99 1.66 -12.79
C ALA A 398 13.28 0.64 -13.72
N ALA A 399 14.02 -0.36 -14.18
CA ALA A 399 13.58 -1.35 -15.16
C ALA A 399 13.96 -2.76 -14.72
N TYR A 400 13.15 -3.74 -15.10
CA TYR A 400 13.52 -5.15 -15.01
C TYR A 400 14.52 -5.51 -16.11
N THR A 401 15.51 -6.34 -15.80
CA THR A 401 16.29 -7.08 -16.80
C THR A 401 15.70 -8.47 -17.00
N VAL A 402 15.36 -8.85 -18.23
CA VAL A 402 14.78 -10.15 -18.58
C VAL A 402 15.84 -11.26 -18.53
N TYR A 403 15.52 -12.38 -17.86
CA TYR A 403 16.36 -13.58 -17.81
C TYR A 403 15.66 -14.81 -18.37
N HIS A 404 14.38 -15.02 -18.08
CA HIS A 404 13.61 -16.14 -18.63
C HIS A 404 12.74 -15.66 -19.80
N ASP A 405 13.39 -15.33 -20.92
CA ASP A 405 12.75 -14.74 -22.12
C ASP A 405 11.78 -15.68 -22.86
N LYS A 406 11.74 -16.96 -22.48
CA LYS A 406 10.80 -17.98 -23.00
C LYS A 406 9.63 -18.27 -22.06
N HIS A 407 9.53 -17.53 -20.96
CA HIS A 407 8.42 -17.68 -20.03
C HIS A 407 7.11 -17.20 -20.66
N TRP A 408 6.00 -17.91 -20.41
CA TRP A 408 4.69 -17.65 -21.03
C TRP A 408 4.19 -16.22 -20.79
N ALA A 409 4.58 -15.60 -19.67
CA ALA A 409 4.20 -14.21 -19.37
C ALA A 409 4.73 -13.22 -20.41
N LEU A 410 5.85 -13.56 -21.09
CA LEU A 410 6.50 -12.74 -22.10
C LEU A 410 6.08 -13.09 -23.53
N ASP A 411 5.13 -14.02 -23.73
CA ASP A 411 4.72 -14.44 -25.07
C ASP A 411 4.21 -13.27 -25.92
N GLY A 412 4.82 -13.08 -27.09
CA GLY A 412 4.46 -12.02 -28.03
C GLY A 412 4.76 -10.60 -27.55
N THR A 413 5.66 -10.44 -26.58
CA THR A 413 6.14 -9.11 -26.13
C THR A 413 7.26 -8.53 -26.99
N ASP A 414 7.93 -9.36 -27.81
CA ASP A 414 9.18 -9.03 -28.52
C ASP A 414 10.35 -8.70 -27.57
N LEU A 415 10.33 -9.26 -26.35
CA LEU A 415 11.43 -9.18 -25.38
C LEU A 415 12.31 -10.42 -25.46
N PHE A 416 13.62 -10.21 -25.37
CA PHE A 416 14.65 -11.25 -25.38
C PHE A 416 15.51 -11.18 -24.11
N TYR A 417 16.37 -12.18 -23.93
CA TYR A 417 17.31 -12.24 -22.82
C TYR A 417 18.14 -10.94 -22.72
N GLY A 418 18.12 -10.29 -21.55
CA GLY A 418 18.83 -9.06 -21.25
C GLY A 418 18.07 -7.76 -21.55
N ASP A 419 16.93 -7.84 -22.25
CA ASP A 419 16.09 -6.67 -22.53
C ASP A 419 15.49 -6.09 -21.25
N GLN A 420 15.08 -4.82 -21.35
CA GLN A 420 14.59 -4.06 -20.21
C GLN A 420 13.09 -3.82 -20.29
N ILE A 421 12.39 -3.95 -19.15
CA ILE A 421 10.96 -3.62 -19.03
C ILE A 421 10.79 -2.43 -18.09
N GLY A 422 10.24 -1.33 -18.59
CA GLY A 422 9.75 -0.22 -17.78
C GLY A 422 10.76 0.87 -17.41
N GLY A 423 11.94 0.94 -18.03
CA GLY A 423 12.90 2.02 -17.76
C GLY A 423 12.47 3.40 -18.30
N ASP A 424 11.65 3.40 -19.35
CA ASP A 424 11.01 4.57 -19.96
C ASP A 424 9.83 5.10 -19.13
N VAL A 425 9.13 4.20 -18.45
CA VAL A 425 8.07 4.51 -17.47
C VAL A 425 8.51 3.93 -16.13
N PRO A 426 9.39 4.62 -15.37
CA PRO A 426 10.24 4.03 -14.33
C PRO A 426 9.45 3.09 -13.44
N LEU A 427 9.47 1.80 -13.75
CA LEU A 427 8.53 0.78 -13.29
C LEU A 427 8.95 0.20 -11.96
N ILE A 428 10.26 0.20 -11.67
CA ILE A 428 10.77 -0.30 -10.40
C ILE A 428 10.85 0.83 -9.38
N GLY A 429 10.19 0.61 -8.25
CA GLY A 429 9.94 1.57 -7.17
C GLY A 429 8.54 1.30 -6.63
N TYR A 430 7.91 2.18 -5.86
CA TYR A 430 8.49 2.72 -4.63
C TYR A 430 9.05 1.56 -3.79
N GLU A 431 8.21 0.57 -3.48
CA GLU A 431 8.56 -0.65 -2.76
C GLU A 431 8.41 -1.89 -3.63
N ASN A 432 9.28 -2.88 -3.40
CA ASN A 432 9.42 -4.02 -4.29
C ASN A 432 9.66 -5.31 -3.52
N ASP A 433 9.11 -6.40 -4.05
CA ASP A 433 9.24 -7.75 -3.49
C ASP A 433 10.30 -8.55 -4.24
N GLY A 434 11.00 -9.43 -3.51
CA GLY A 434 12.14 -10.17 -4.02
C GLY A 434 12.34 -11.53 -3.38
N CYS A 435 13.45 -12.18 -3.75
CA CYS A 435 13.94 -13.39 -3.11
C CYS A 435 15.48 -13.39 -3.09
N PRO A 436 16.14 -14.22 -2.26
CA PRO A 436 17.55 -14.54 -2.42
C PRO A 436 17.81 -15.21 -3.77
N ILE A 437 18.93 -14.89 -4.41
CA ILE A 437 19.22 -15.33 -5.78
C ILE A 437 20.58 -16.01 -5.86
N ARG A 438 20.60 -17.14 -6.57
CA ARG A 438 21.83 -17.80 -7.04
C ARG A 438 21.76 -17.97 -8.55
N PHE A 439 22.91 -17.94 -9.21
CA PHE A 439 22.99 -18.26 -10.63
C PHE A 439 23.31 -19.74 -10.81
N GLY A 440 22.52 -20.41 -11.64
CA GLY A 440 22.76 -21.79 -12.04
C GLY A 440 23.96 -21.91 -12.99
N LYS A 441 24.37 -23.15 -13.28
CA LYS A 441 25.40 -23.44 -14.30
C LYS A 441 24.97 -23.05 -15.71
N ASP A 442 23.66 -22.91 -15.91
CA ASP A 442 22.99 -22.41 -17.11
C ASP A 442 23.08 -20.88 -17.25
N GLY A 443 23.59 -20.18 -16.23
CA GLY A 443 23.68 -18.72 -16.22
C GLY A 443 22.35 -18.02 -15.93
N LEU A 444 21.32 -18.77 -15.50
CA LEU A 444 20.00 -18.22 -15.16
C LEU A 444 19.83 -18.08 -13.63
N PRO A 445 19.12 -17.04 -13.17
CA PRO A 445 18.83 -16.85 -11.75
C PRO A 445 17.82 -17.90 -11.26
N LYS A 446 18.02 -18.37 -10.03
CA LYS A 446 17.13 -19.28 -9.30
C LYS A 446 17.00 -18.81 -7.85
N PRO A 447 15.88 -19.10 -7.17
CA PRO A 447 15.79 -18.85 -5.74
C PRO A 447 16.92 -19.56 -4.98
N ASP A 448 17.48 -18.88 -3.99
CA ASP A 448 18.56 -19.35 -3.10
C ASP A 448 18.05 -19.50 -1.66
N GLY A 449 16.95 -20.23 -1.51
CA GLY A 449 16.21 -20.33 -0.25
C GLY A 449 15.53 -19.02 0.12
N GLY A 450 15.54 -18.68 1.41
CA GLY A 450 14.75 -17.59 1.97
C GLY A 450 13.50 -18.13 2.66
N ILE A 451 13.00 -17.38 3.65
CA ILE A 451 11.85 -17.80 4.46
C ILE A 451 10.61 -17.76 3.59
N GLY A 452 9.96 -18.91 3.42
CA GLY A 452 8.71 -19.05 2.67
C GLY A 452 8.84 -18.98 1.15
N ILE A 453 10.03 -18.76 0.59
CA ILE A 453 10.22 -18.68 -0.86
C ILE A 453 10.01 -20.07 -1.48
N PRO A 454 9.10 -20.22 -2.47
CA PRO A 454 8.83 -21.51 -3.09
C PRO A 454 10.03 -22.06 -3.88
N ASP A 455 10.31 -23.36 -3.72
CA ASP A 455 11.41 -24.03 -4.44
C ASP A 455 11.17 -24.12 -5.96
N ASN A 456 9.89 -24.10 -6.38
CA ASN A 456 9.46 -24.10 -7.78
C ASN A 456 9.28 -22.69 -8.36
N LEU A 457 9.76 -21.64 -7.68
CA LEU A 457 9.70 -20.26 -8.18
C LEU A 457 10.56 -20.07 -9.43
N GLU A 458 9.92 -19.64 -10.52
CA GLU A 458 10.59 -19.27 -11.76
C GLU A 458 10.84 -17.76 -11.80
N ILE A 459 12.12 -17.36 -11.79
CA ILE A 459 12.52 -15.97 -11.91
C ILE A 459 12.49 -15.56 -13.39
N ILE A 460 11.62 -14.59 -13.72
CA ILE A 460 11.41 -14.11 -15.09
C ILE A 460 12.37 -12.96 -15.39
N ALA A 461 12.36 -11.95 -14.52
CA ALA A 461 13.13 -10.74 -14.67
C ALA A 461 13.48 -10.15 -13.28
N MET A 462 14.55 -9.38 -13.18
CA MET A 462 14.95 -8.79 -11.90
C MET A 462 15.70 -7.47 -12.04
N ALA A 463 15.74 -6.69 -10.97
CA ALA A 463 16.56 -5.49 -10.84
C ALA A 463 17.07 -5.32 -9.40
N PRO A 464 18.17 -4.59 -9.16
CA PRO A 464 18.65 -4.35 -7.79
C PRO A 464 17.65 -3.55 -6.96
N ALA A 465 17.53 -3.86 -5.67
CA ALA A 465 16.76 -3.12 -4.68
C ALA A 465 17.48 -3.11 -3.32
N THR A 466 17.11 -2.22 -2.41
CA THR A 466 17.64 -2.24 -1.03
C THR A 466 16.60 -1.74 -0.04
N PRO A 467 16.43 -2.41 1.13
CA PRO A 467 15.43 -2.02 2.12
C PRO A 467 15.81 -0.76 2.92
N PHE A 468 17.02 -0.23 2.75
CA PHE A 468 17.45 1.02 3.39
C PHE A 468 18.55 1.72 2.59
N GLU A 469 18.71 3.02 2.86
CA GLU A 469 19.79 3.82 2.28
C GLU A 469 21.15 3.37 2.82
N PRO A 470 22.23 3.47 2.01
CA PRO A 470 23.58 3.11 2.46
C PRO A 470 23.96 3.89 3.73
N PRO A 471 24.40 3.23 4.82
CA PRO A 471 24.80 3.91 6.05
C PRO A 471 25.89 4.96 5.86
N GLU A 472 26.81 4.73 4.93
CA GLU A 472 27.92 5.61 4.55
C GLU A 472 27.53 6.71 3.55
N ASN A 473 26.24 6.86 3.24
CA ASN A 473 25.72 7.92 2.39
C ASN A 473 26.11 9.32 2.93
N PRO A 474 26.80 10.17 2.14
CA PRO A 474 27.16 11.52 2.58
C PRO A 474 26.00 12.52 2.49
N PHE A 475 24.85 12.12 1.94
CA PHE A 475 23.65 12.94 1.82
C PHE A 475 22.69 12.71 2.98
N PRO A 476 21.76 13.64 3.21
CA PRO A 476 20.72 13.43 4.19
C PRO A 476 19.85 12.21 3.88
N PHE A 477 19.49 11.44 4.92
CA PHE A 477 18.59 10.30 4.79
C PHE A 477 17.17 10.80 4.53
N MET A 478 16.52 10.23 3.53
CA MET A 478 15.12 10.52 3.20
C MET A 478 14.19 9.41 3.68
N ILE A 479 14.69 8.18 3.73
CA ILE A 479 13.95 7.01 4.19
C ILE A 479 14.37 6.75 5.64
N PRO A 480 13.43 6.72 6.59
CA PRO A 480 13.69 6.18 7.91
C PRO A 480 14.35 4.81 7.80
N PRO A 481 15.47 4.52 8.49
CA PRO A 481 16.04 3.19 8.44
C PRO A 481 15.00 2.20 9.00
N GLU A 482 14.49 1.34 8.12
CA GLU A 482 13.91 0.06 8.51
C GLU A 482 14.84 -0.59 9.52
N LYS A 483 14.32 -1.16 10.62
CA LYS A 483 15.14 -1.63 11.75
C LYS A 483 16.05 -2.80 11.29
N PRO A 484 17.31 -2.56 10.84
CA PRO A 484 18.03 -3.54 10.04
C PRO A 484 18.42 -4.77 10.86
N ASP A 485 18.61 -4.58 12.16
CA ASP A 485 18.89 -5.67 13.11
C ASP A 485 17.67 -6.58 13.32
N ILE A 486 16.45 -6.02 13.32
CA ILE A 486 15.24 -6.84 13.40
C ILE A 486 15.08 -7.62 12.11
N LEU A 487 15.20 -6.96 10.96
CA LEU A 487 15.09 -7.61 9.65
C LEU A 487 16.16 -8.69 9.45
N ALA A 488 17.40 -8.44 9.85
CA ALA A 488 18.48 -9.42 9.76
C ALA A 488 18.24 -10.64 10.67
N ARG A 489 17.77 -10.43 11.91
CA ARG A 489 17.38 -11.53 12.80
C ARG A 489 16.24 -12.36 12.23
N VAL A 490 15.23 -11.70 11.66
CA VAL A 490 14.11 -12.40 11.02
C VAL A 490 14.60 -13.19 9.82
N ALA A 491 15.31 -12.57 8.87
CA ALA A 491 15.74 -13.19 7.63
C ALA A 491 16.79 -14.29 7.80
N TYR A 492 17.71 -14.14 8.77
CA TYR A 492 18.93 -14.94 8.86
C TYR A 492 19.20 -15.53 10.26
N GLY A 493 18.31 -15.30 11.22
CA GLY A 493 18.43 -15.82 12.60
C GLY A 493 19.33 -14.98 13.52
N GLU A 494 20.11 -14.04 12.98
CA GLU A 494 21.01 -13.18 13.75
C GLU A 494 21.25 -11.81 13.10
N ALA A 495 21.60 -10.81 13.91
CA ALA A 495 22.00 -9.48 13.46
C ALA A 495 23.50 -9.26 13.66
N ASN A 496 24.25 -9.31 12.58
CA ASN A 496 25.68 -8.98 12.55
C ASN A 496 26.01 -8.21 11.25
N SER A 497 27.28 -7.86 11.04
CA SER A 497 27.70 -7.09 9.86
C SER A 497 27.38 -7.82 8.55
N ASP A 498 27.52 -9.14 8.54
CA ASP A 498 27.40 -9.96 7.33
C ASP A 498 25.93 -10.13 6.96
N THR A 499 25.07 -10.40 7.94
CA THR A 499 23.62 -10.52 7.72
C THR A 499 23.00 -9.18 7.31
N ARG A 500 23.44 -8.06 7.90
CA ARG A 500 23.04 -6.71 7.44
C ARG A 500 23.53 -6.40 6.03
N ALA A 501 24.78 -6.75 5.70
CA ALA A 501 25.32 -6.55 4.36
C ALA A 501 24.60 -7.41 3.31
N ARG A 502 24.17 -8.62 3.68
CA ARG A 502 23.35 -9.49 2.82
C ARG A 502 21.96 -8.88 2.60
N LEU A 503 21.33 -8.37 3.65
CA LEU A 503 20.03 -7.68 3.58
C LEU A 503 20.08 -6.43 2.68
N ALA A 504 21.18 -5.67 2.69
CA ALA A 504 21.37 -4.46 1.88
C ALA A 504 21.49 -4.72 0.37
N ARG A 505 21.51 -5.98 -0.08
CA ARG A 505 21.72 -6.38 -1.49
C ARG A 505 20.53 -7.21 -1.99
N GLY A 506 19.35 -6.61 -1.91
CA GLY A 506 18.10 -7.17 -2.40
C GLY A 506 17.94 -7.04 -3.91
N HIS A 507 16.93 -7.74 -4.43
CA HIS A 507 16.53 -7.64 -5.83
C HIS A 507 15.00 -7.61 -5.90
N VAL A 508 14.47 -6.67 -6.66
CA VAL A 508 13.09 -6.78 -7.13
C VAL A 508 13.02 -7.92 -8.15
N VAL A 509 11.98 -8.76 -8.06
CA VAL A 509 11.83 -9.95 -8.89
C VAL A 509 10.44 -9.99 -9.52
N MET A 510 10.38 -10.28 -10.81
CA MET A 510 9.17 -10.75 -11.49
C MET A 510 9.25 -12.27 -11.56
N ALA A 511 8.22 -12.97 -11.09
CA ALA A 511 8.24 -14.43 -11.01
C ALA A 511 6.85 -15.07 -11.10
N SER A 512 6.82 -16.38 -11.29
CA SER A 512 5.63 -17.20 -11.11
C SER A 512 5.96 -18.57 -10.52
N PHE A 513 4.97 -19.21 -9.92
CA PHE A 513 5.07 -20.55 -9.35
C PHE A 513 3.69 -21.18 -9.18
N GLU A 514 3.67 -22.49 -8.94
CA GLU A 514 2.46 -23.23 -8.58
C GLU A 514 2.38 -23.40 -7.06
N LYS A 515 1.19 -23.27 -6.49
CA LYS A 515 0.90 -23.53 -5.08
C LYS A 515 -0.37 -24.37 -4.96
N GLY A 516 -0.25 -25.57 -4.39
CA GLY A 516 -1.34 -26.53 -4.36
C GLY A 516 -1.82 -26.86 -5.76
N ARG A 517 -3.09 -26.53 -6.06
CA ARG A 517 -3.66 -26.65 -7.41
C ARG A 517 -3.71 -25.33 -8.17
N GLY A 518 -3.34 -24.23 -7.53
CA GLY A 518 -3.37 -22.89 -8.07
C GLY A 518 -2.04 -22.45 -8.66
N GLU A 519 -2.05 -21.25 -9.24
CA GLU A 519 -0.87 -20.64 -9.86
C GLU A 519 -0.79 -19.17 -9.46
N VAL A 520 0.42 -18.70 -9.21
CA VAL A 520 0.69 -17.32 -8.78
C VAL A 520 1.64 -16.67 -9.77
N PHE A 521 1.29 -15.46 -10.21
CA PHE A 521 2.20 -14.54 -10.90
C PHE A 521 2.42 -13.34 -10.00
N ASN A 522 3.68 -12.95 -9.79
CA ASN A 522 4.05 -11.77 -9.02
C ASN A 522 4.95 -10.84 -9.83
N GLY A 523 4.46 -9.63 -10.09
CA GLY A 523 5.13 -8.55 -10.77
C GLY A 523 6.06 -7.73 -9.87
N GLY A 524 6.07 -7.95 -8.55
CA GLY A 524 7.12 -7.56 -7.62
C GLY A 524 7.30 -6.07 -7.32
N THR A 525 6.37 -5.21 -7.71
CA THR A 525 6.51 -3.75 -7.56
C THR A 525 5.19 -3.04 -7.33
N THR A 526 5.20 -1.98 -6.51
CA THR A 526 4.00 -1.14 -6.34
C THR A 526 3.59 -0.45 -7.64
N GLU A 527 4.54 -0.18 -8.54
CA GLU A 527 4.32 0.76 -9.64
C GLU A 527 3.78 0.12 -10.92
N TRP A 528 3.39 -1.15 -10.91
CA TRP A 528 2.89 -1.86 -12.08
C TRP A 528 1.74 -1.10 -12.79
N ALA A 529 0.79 -0.60 -11.99
CA ALA A 529 -0.35 0.16 -12.47
C ALA A 529 0.03 1.50 -13.14
N HIS A 530 1.19 2.08 -12.83
CA HIS A 530 1.69 3.26 -13.55
C HIS A 530 2.15 2.91 -14.96
N GLY A 531 2.76 1.74 -15.15
CA GLY A 531 3.10 1.22 -16.47
C GLY A 531 1.87 1.02 -17.36
N LEU A 532 0.80 0.45 -16.78
CA LEU A 532 -0.49 0.29 -17.44
C LEU A 532 -1.16 1.64 -17.76
N ALA A 533 -1.13 2.58 -16.82
CA ALA A 533 -1.68 3.92 -17.05
C ALA A 533 -0.92 4.70 -18.14
N ALA A 534 0.37 4.42 -18.33
CA ALA A 534 1.18 5.00 -19.38
C ALA A 534 1.01 4.32 -20.74
N GLY A 535 0.26 3.20 -20.82
CA GLY A 535 0.10 2.43 -22.06
C GLY A 535 1.40 1.80 -22.56
N ASN A 536 2.29 1.40 -21.64
CA ASN A 536 3.55 0.77 -22.04
C ASN A 536 3.26 -0.61 -22.66
N PRO A 537 3.67 -0.87 -23.91
CA PRO A 537 3.23 -2.04 -24.67
C PRO A 537 3.68 -3.37 -24.05
N TYR A 538 4.85 -3.40 -23.43
CA TYR A 538 5.38 -4.61 -22.78
C TYR A 538 4.61 -4.94 -21.51
N ILE A 539 4.37 -3.94 -20.67
CA ILE A 539 3.65 -4.11 -19.39
C ILE A 539 2.19 -4.50 -19.66
N GLU A 540 1.54 -3.86 -20.64
CA GLU A 540 0.20 -4.24 -21.07
C GLU A 540 0.15 -5.67 -21.61
N LYS A 541 1.10 -6.05 -22.49
CA LYS A 541 1.14 -7.38 -23.08
C LYS A 541 1.37 -8.47 -22.03
N ILE A 542 2.28 -8.25 -21.07
CA ILE A 542 2.50 -9.17 -19.95
C ILE A 542 1.23 -9.32 -19.11
N THR A 543 0.60 -8.20 -18.77
CA THR A 543 -0.65 -8.21 -17.99
C THR A 543 -1.75 -8.95 -18.71
N HIS A 544 -1.91 -8.73 -20.02
CA HIS A 544 -2.84 -9.49 -20.86
C HIS A 544 -2.55 -11.00 -20.84
N ASN A 545 -1.28 -11.41 -20.95
CA ASN A 545 -0.89 -12.81 -20.93
C ASN A 545 -1.23 -13.47 -19.57
N VAL A 546 -0.95 -12.79 -18.45
CA VAL A 546 -1.29 -13.25 -17.09
C VAL A 546 -2.79 -13.41 -16.93
N LEU A 547 -3.56 -12.36 -17.25
CA LEU A 547 -5.02 -12.39 -17.13
C LEU A 547 -5.64 -13.46 -18.04
N ALA A 548 -5.14 -13.63 -19.27
CA ALA A 548 -5.62 -14.67 -20.16
C ALA A 548 -5.32 -16.08 -19.64
N ARG A 549 -4.11 -16.32 -19.12
CA ARG A 549 -3.71 -17.61 -18.54
C ARG A 549 -4.56 -17.98 -17.34
N PHE A 550 -4.88 -17.00 -16.49
CA PHE A 550 -5.71 -17.20 -15.31
C PHE A 550 -7.22 -17.19 -15.60
N GLY A 551 -7.62 -17.19 -16.88
CA GLY A 551 -9.00 -17.35 -17.30
C GLY A 551 -9.86 -16.09 -17.14
N VAL A 552 -9.24 -14.92 -17.06
CA VAL A 552 -9.97 -13.66 -16.93
C VAL A 552 -10.60 -13.27 -18.26
N VAL A 553 -11.93 -13.12 -18.26
CA VAL A 553 -12.72 -12.84 -19.46
C VAL A 553 -12.50 -11.41 -19.93
N ARG A 554 -12.14 -11.27 -21.20
CA ARG A 554 -12.03 -10.00 -21.91
C ARG A 554 -13.15 -9.88 -22.94
N GLN A 555 -13.97 -8.85 -22.81
CA GLN A 555 -14.97 -8.47 -23.80
C GLN A 555 -14.32 -7.70 -24.96
N PRO A 556 -14.85 -7.82 -26.20
CA PRO A 556 -14.46 -6.95 -27.29
C PRO A 556 -14.78 -5.49 -26.93
N VAL A 557 -13.78 -4.59 -27.05
CA VAL A 557 -13.91 -3.14 -26.80
C VAL A 557 -14.21 -2.39 -28.08
#